data_AF-A0A0R0E6I0-F1
#
_entry.id   AF-A0A0R0E6I0-F1
#
_cell.length_a   1.000
_cell.length_b   1.000
_cell.length_c   1.000
_cell.angle_alpha   90.00
_cell.angle_beta   90.00
_cell.angle_gamma   90.00
#
_symmetry.space_group_name_H-M   'P 1'
#
loop_
_entity.id
_entity.type
_entity.pdbx_description
1 polymer ?
#
loop_
_entity_poly.entity_id
_entity_poly.type
_entity_poly.pdbx_seq_one_letter_code
_entity_poly.pdbx_strand_id
1 'polypeptide(L)'
;MCGIALIVSGIRIDTSSLPFDSTTATPTRKSEKLLFSLDDLKEALRRRGPDSFGAKKVLLQLLGQNGVSSFTVEEDGDAADGAIETAKLHFFGATLQLRGINPLVQPLTDASGNVLVYNGEIFGGLHLASDCNDAEFLLQTVGECCSCGSCATDRCVECGKSSIAGVLSAIKGPWAIIYWQDSSRTLWFGRDAFGRRSLLVHWPTVDDSTFLLSSVSPVSPVQQASEYEDHNGIGCLSYWEELPCGIYSVHVDASKTSGYLVGEVKIHEYTNSMLNELIKWERISVEPSSEDLHTFCHKLSLGQHAKHQPSSEAVPNKTGSIQPAIPMPAHILLNALKESVLRRTSMYTVYQAVISGIRQEKFFPVAILFSGGLDSMILAALLDKCMDPSFSS
;
A
#
# COMPACT_ATOMS: atom_id res chain seq x y z
N MET A 1 1.40 -12.13 -5.25
CA MET A 1 0.82 -11.52 -4.03
C MET A 1 -0.66 -11.35 -4.29
N CYS A 2 -1.53 -11.47 -3.29
CA CYS A 2 -2.94 -11.15 -3.54
C CYS A 2 -3.12 -9.68 -3.98
N GLY A 3 -4.16 -9.43 -4.78
CA GLY A 3 -4.68 -8.10 -5.05
C GLY A 3 -5.89 -7.85 -4.15
N ILE A 4 -5.90 -6.79 -3.36
CA ILE A 4 -7.05 -6.40 -2.54
C ILE A 4 -7.45 -4.96 -2.85
N ALA A 5 -8.75 -4.66 -2.80
CA ALA A 5 -9.26 -3.30 -2.88
C ALA A 5 -10.60 -3.14 -2.15
N LEU A 6 -10.93 -1.89 -1.82
CA LEU A 6 -12.22 -1.46 -1.30
C LEU A 6 -12.61 -0.13 -1.93
N ILE A 7 -13.87 -0.02 -2.33
CA ILE A 7 -14.51 1.23 -2.75
C ILE A 7 -15.63 1.56 -1.76
N VAL A 8 -15.54 2.72 -1.10
CA VAL A 8 -16.56 3.21 -0.18
C VAL A 8 -17.24 4.44 -0.77
N SER A 9 -18.57 4.41 -0.84
CA SER A 9 -19.42 5.50 -1.31
C SER A 9 -20.59 5.74 -0.36
N GLY A 10 -21.07 6.97 -0.25
CA GLY A 10 -22.21 7.33 0.59
C GLY A 10 -21.91 7.49 2.09
N ILE A 11 -20.62 7.47 2.47
CA ILE A 11 -20.15 7.77 3.83
C ILE A 11 -19.25 8.99 3.76
N ARG A 12 -19.51 10.01 4.59
CA ARG A 12 -18.58 11.14 4.74
C ARG A 12 -17.45 10.73 5.67
N ILE A 13 -16.26 10.54 5.11
CA ILE A 13 -15.07 10.20 5.90
C ILE A 13 -14.47 11.48 6.49
N ASP A 14 -14.43 11.53 7.83
CA ASP A 14 -13.73 12.55 8.58
C ASP A 14 -12.28 12.12 8.80
N THR A 15 -11.37 12.88 8.18
CA THR A 15 -9.92 12.65 8.23
C THR A 15 -9.19 13.61 9.17
N SER A 16 -9.90 14.36 10.02
CA SER A 16 -9.32 15.39 10.90
C SER A 16 -8.25 14.86 11.88
N SER A 17 -8.31 13.58 12.22
CA SER A 17 -7.36 12.89 13.09
C SER A 17 -6.05 12.48 12.41
N LEU A 18 -5.98 12.55 11.07
CA LEU A 18 -4.79 12.16 10.33
C LEU A 18 -3.74 13.28 10.40
N PRO A 19 -2.48 12.96 10.72
CA PRO A 19 -1.39 13.91 10.63
C PRO A 19 -1.05 14.12 9.16
N PHE A 20 -1.83 14.94 8.46
CA PHE A 20 -1.42 15.45 7.16
C PHE A 20 -0.20 16.36 7.36
N ASP A 21 0.80 16.28 6.47
CA ASP A 21 1.94 17.19 6.53
C ASP A 21 1.45 18.64 6.59
N SER A 22 1.68 19.28 7.73
CA SER A 22 1.15 20.59 8.12
C SER A 22 1.71 21.77 7.30
N THR A 23 2.29 21.53 6.12
CA THR A 23 2.81 22.58 5.25
C THR A 23 1.75 23.31 4.43
N THR A 24 0.49 22.89 4.48
CA THR A 24 -0.62 23.68 3.91
C THR A 24 -1.81 23.71 4.86
N ALA A 25 -2.04 24.88 5.47
CA ALA A 25 -3.28 25.20 6.17
C ALA A 25 -4.47 24.79 5.29
N THR A 26 -5.31 23.87 5.77
CA THR A 26 -6.52 23.30 5.12
C THR A 26 -6.87 23.95 3.77
N PRO A 27 -6.26 23.53 2.65
CA PRO A 27 -6.83 23.76 1.34
C PRO A 27 -7.84 22.64 1.13
N THR A 28 -8.98 22.95 0.52
CA THR A 28 -9.84 21.94 -0.10
C THR A 28 -8.96 21.02 -0.95
N ARG A 29 -8.79 19.75 -0.54
CA ARG A 29 -7.98 18.76 -1.28
C ARG A 29 -8.54 18.67 -2.69
N LYS A 30 -7.77 19.14 -3.67
CA LYS A 30 -7.98 18.90 -5.09
C LYS A 30 -6.95 17.87 -5.50
N SER A 31 -7.42 16.78 -6.08
CA SER A 31 -6.57 15.71 -6.58
C SER A 31 -6.74 15.61 -8.09
N GLU A 32 -5.71 15.10 -8.77
CA GLU A 32 -5.80 14.77 -10.18
C GLU A 32 -6.96 13.80 -10.38
N LYS A 33 -7.84 14.11 -11.34
CA LYS A 33 -8.97 13.23 -11.63
C LYS A 33 -8.45 12.00 -12.39
N LEU A 34 -8.16 10.93 -11.66
CA LEU A 34 -7.76 9.67 -12.29
C LEU A 34 -9.00 9.03 -12.94
N LEU A 35 -9.03 9.04 -14.27
CA LEU A 35 -10.06 8.37 -15.06
C LEU A 35 -9.66 6.90 -15.25
N PHE A 36 -10.04 6.05 -14.31
CA PHE A 36 -10.00 4.60 -14.49
C PHE A 36 -11.41 4.02 -14.39
N SER A 37 -11.67 2.98 -15.17
CA SER A 37 -12.91 2.21 -15.04
C SER A 37 -12.78 1.19 -13.91
N LEU A 38 -13.93 0.75 -13.38
CA LEU A 38 -13.93 -0.35 -12.41
C LEU A 38 -13.26 -1.61 -12.98
N ASP A 39 -13.40 -1.85 -14.29
CA ASP A 39 -12.79 -2.99 -14.96
C ASP A 39 -11.26 -2.89 -15.00
N ASP A 40 -10.69 -1.69 -15.20
CA ASP A 40 -9.24 -1.47 -15.14
C ASP A 40 -8.67 -1.84 -13.76
N LEU A 41 -9.39 -1.50 -12.69
CA LEU A 41 -9.03 -1.89 -11.33
C LEU A 41 -9.13 -3.40 -11.14
N LYS A 42 -10.22 -4.02 -11.59
CA LYS A 42 -10.39 -5.48 -11.50
C LYS A 42 -9.27 -6.21 -12.25
N GLU A 43 -8.90 -5.77 -13.45
CA GLU A 43 -7.79 -6.34 -14.20
C GLU A 43 -6.45 -6.17 -13.48
N ALA A 44 -6.17 -4.98 -12.94
CA ALA A 44 -4.94 -4.72 -12.20
C ALA A 44 -4.81 -5.64 -10.97
N LEU A 45 -5.90 -5.88 -10.26
CA LEU A 45 -5.95 -6.81 -9.12
C LEU A 45 -5.69 -8.26 -9.57
N ARG A 46 -6.33 -8.72 -10.65
CA ARG A 46 -6.16 -10.09 -11.19
C ARG A 46 -4.73 -10.39 -11.60
N ARG A 47 -3.98 -9.40 -12.09
CA ARG A 47 -2.54 -9.60 -12.40
C ARG A 47 -1.70 -9.92 -11.16
N ARG A 48 -2.14 -9.51 -9.96
CA ARG A 48 -1.46 -9.84 -8.70
C ARG A 48 -1.85 -11.23 -8.21
N GLY A 49 -3.16 -11.51 -8.17
CA GLY A 49 -3.75 -12.76 -7.72
C GLY A 49 -4.48 -13.50 -8.86
N PRO A 50 -3.78 -14.32 -9.65
CA PRO A 50 -4.35 -14.98 -10.82
C PRO A 50 -5.19 -16.23 -10.51
N ASP A 51 -5.15 -16.78 -9.29
CA ASP A 51 -5.76 -18.07 -8.98
C ASP A 51 -7.28 -17.96 -8.80
N SER A 52 -7.74 -16.86 -8.23
CA SER A 52 -9.16 -16.56 -8.08
C SER A 52 -9.42 -15.07 -7.98
N PHE A 53 -10.64 -14.66 -8.29
CA PHE A 53 -11.11 -13.29 -8.13
C PHE A 53 -12.54 -13.30 -7.59
N GLY A 54 -12.83 -12.45 -6.61
CA GLY A 54 -14.17 -12.24 -6.08
C GLY A 54 -14.43 -10.78 -5.72
N ALA A 55 -15.71 -10.47 -5.57
CA ALA A 55 -16.20 -9.18 -5.14
C ALA A 55 -17.36 -9.34 -4.16
N LYS A 56 -17.51 -8.43 -3.20
CA LYS A 56 -18.61 -8.44 -2.23
C LYS A 56 -19.05 -7.03 -1.90
N LYS A 57 -20.36 -6.78 -1.87
CA LYS A 57 -20.93 -5.49 -1.47
C LYS A 57 -21.53 -5.61 -0.07
N VAL A 58 -21.20 -4.66 0.80
CA VAL A 58 -21.93 -4.40 2.05
C VAL A 58 -22.69 -3.10 1.85
N LEU A 59 -24.02 -3.15 1.96
CA LEU A 59 -24.88 -1.98 1.91
C LEU A 59 -25.23 -1.57 3.33
N LEU A 60 -25.08 -0.28 3.63
CA LEU A 60 -25.46 0.31 4.90
C LEU A 60 -26.67 1.22 4.69
N GLN A 61 -27.68 1.03 5.51
CA GLN A 61 -28.93 1.77 5.44
C GLN A 61 -29.23 2.44 6.78
N LEU A 62 -29.56 3.73 6.71
CA LEU A 62 -30.02 4.50 7.85
C LEU A 62 -31.43 4.04 8.26
N LEU A 63 -31.59 3.63 9.51
CA LEU A 63 -32.85 3.26 10.14
C LEU A 63 -33.22 4.34 11.18
N GLY A 64 -34.14 5.23 10.81
CA GLY A 64 -34.59 6.30 11.71
C GLY A 64 -33.48 7.30 12.04
N GLN A 65 -33.53 7.89 13.25
CA GLN A 65 -32.62 8.98 13.61
C GLN A 65 -31.19 8.52 14.00
N ASN A 66 -30.97 7.27 14.43
CA ASN A 66 -29.67 6.81 14.97
C ASN A 66 -29.29 5.35 14.63
N GLY A 67 -30.10 4.60 13.87
CA GLY A 67 -29.82 3.19 13.58
C GLY A 67 -29.08 2.99 12.26
N VAL A 68 -28.08 2.09 12.22
CA VAL A 68 -27.43 1.66 10.98
C VAL A 68 -27.56 0.15 10.82
N SER A 69 -28.31 -0.28 9.79
CA SER A 69 -28.30 -1.69 9.36
C SER A 69 -27.28 -1.91 8.27
N SER A 70 -26.75 -3.12 8.22
CA SER A 70 -25.87 -3.60 7.16
C SER A 70 -26.47 -4.87 6.57
N PHE A 71 -26.28 -5.08 5.28
CA PHE A 71 -26.57 -6.34 4.62
C PHE A 71 -25.60 -6.59 3.48
N THR A 72 -25.29 -7.86 3.24
CA THR A 72 -24.36 -8.27 2.20
C THR A 72 -25.09 -8.65 0.92
N VAL A 73 -24.56 -8.25 -0.23
CA VAL A 73 -25.12 -8.56 -1.56
C VAL A 73 -24.01 -9.07 -2.46
N GLU A 74 -24.33 -10.06 -3.28
CA GLU A 74 -23.42 -10.59 -4.32
C GLU A 74 -23.49 -9.74 -5.59
N GLU A 75 -22.45 -9.79 -6.42
CA GLU A 75 -22.26 -8.84 -7.52
C GLU A 75 -23.42 -8.84 -8.54
N ASP A 76 -24.08 -9.99 -8.75
CA ASP A 76 -25.17 -10.22 -9.72
C ASP A 76 -26.56 -9.74 -9.26
N GLY A 77 -26.69 -9.24 -8.04
CA GLY A 77 -27.93 -8.61 -7.57
C GLY A 77 -27.95 -7.14 -7.95
N ASP A 78 -28.60 -6.78 -9.06
CA ASP A 78 -28.90 -5.39 -9.37
C ASP A 78 -29.82 -4.86 -8.26
N ALA A 79 -29.30 -4.00 -7.39
CA ALA A 79 -30.06 -3.42 -6.31
C ALA A 79 -31.09 -2.49 -6.96
N ALA A 80 -32.37 -2.86 -6.85
CA ALA A 80 -33.48 -2.07 -7.36
C ALA A 80 -33.31 -0.60 -6.95
N ASP A 81 -33.30 0.28 -7.96
CA ASP A 81 -33.21 1.72 -7.85
C ASP A 81 -34.43 2.27 -7.07
N GLY A 82 -34.30 2.28 -5.75
CA GLY A 82 -35.32 2.68 -4.81
C GLY A 82 -34.72 3.61 -3.76
N ALA A 83 -34.63 4.90 -4.10
CA ALA A 83 -34.72 6.13 -3.29
C ALA A 83 -34.39 6.10 -1.76
N ILE A 84 -33.48 5.25 -1.30
CA ILE A 84 -32.93 5.30 0.07
C ILE A 84 -31.44 5.53 -0.06
N GLU A 85 -30.96 6.64 0.53
CA GLU A 85 -29.54 6.95 0.63
C GLU A 85 -28.83 5.78 1.35
N THR A 86 -28.21 4.92 0.55
CA THR A 86 -27.53 3.70 1.00
C THR A 86 -26.04 3.90 0.78
N ALA A 87 -25.27 3.82 1.86
CA ALA A 87 -23.84 3.73 1.73
C ALA A 87 -23.46 2.32 1.28
N LYS A 88 -22.31 2.22 0.61
CA LYS A 88 -21.83 0.97 0.01
C LYS A 88 -20.35 0.82 0.26
N LEU A 89 -19.96 -0.37 0.71
CA LEU A 89 -18.58 -0.83 0.78
C LEU A 89 -18.45 -1.98 -0.24
N HIS A 90 -17.63 -1.79 -1.28
CA HIS A 90 -17.43 -2.78 -2.34
C HIS A 90 -16.01 -3.34 -2.25
N PHE A 91 -15.90 -4.56 -1.73
CA PHE A 91 -14.66 -5.27 -1.52
C PHE A 91 -14.29 -6.09 -2.75
N PHE A 92 -12.99 -6.15 -3.06
CA PHE A 92 -12.44 -6.98 -4.13
C PHE A 92 -11.24 -7.77 -3.61
N GLY A 93 -11.17 -9.04 -3.98
CA GLY A 93 -10.05 -9.92 -3.66
C GLY A 93 -9.63 -10.73 -4.87
N ALA A 94 -8.36 -10.65 -5.23
CA ALA A 94 -7.70 -11.48 -6.22
C ALA A 94 -6.66 -12.32 -5.48
N THR A 95 -6.81 -13.65 -5.45
CA THR A 95 -5.97 -14.52 -4.63
C THR A 95 -4.80 -15.06 -5.45
N LEU A 96 -3.61 -15.01 -4.88
CA LEU A 96 -2.50 -15.91 -5.23
C LEU A 96 -2.30 -16.82 -4.02
N GLN A 97 -2.74 -18.06 -4.10
CA GLN A 97 -2.77 -18.97 -2.97
C GLN A 97 -1.41 -19.65 -2.80
N LEU A 98 -0.74 -19.34 -1.69
CA LEU A 98 0.56 -19.94 -1.32
C LEU A 98 0.44 -20.97 -0.20
N ARG A 99 -0.66 -20.93 0.57
CA ARG A 99 -0.93 -21.78 1.75
C ARG A 99 -2.40 -22.20 1.80
N GLY A 100 -2.68 -23.28 2.52
CA GLY A 100 -4.00 -23.90 2.58
C GLY A 100 -4.21 -24.92 1.47
N ILE A 101 -4.99 -25.95 1.76
CA ILE A 101 -5.17 -27.12 0.89
C ILE A 101 -6.30 -26.90 -0.13
N ASN A 102 -7.32 -26.13 0.25
CA ASN A 102 -8.49 -25.87 -0.57
C ASN A 102 -8.37 -24.53 -1.29
N PRO A 103 -8.76 -24.42 -2.58
CA PRO A 103 -8.80 -23.15 -3.27
C PRO A 103 -9.69 -22.13 -2.54
N LEU A 104 -9.15 -20.93 -2.32
CA LEU A 104 -9.81 -19.86 -1.62
C LEU A 104 -10.17 -18.71 -2.56
N VAL A 105 -11.37 -18.15 -2.41
CA VAL A 105 -11.82 -16.94 -3.11
C VAL A 105 -12.05 -15.84 -2.08
N GLN A 106 -11.40 -14.69 -2.27
CA GLN A 106 -11.62 -13.48 -1.46
C GLN A 106 -12.55 -12.52 -2.20
N PRO A 107 -13.35 -11.68 -1.52
CA PRO A 107 -13.46 -11.49 -0.07
C PRO A 107 -14.02 -12.69 0.69
N LEU A 108 -13.50 -12.95 1.90
CA LEU A 108 -14.06 -13.92 2.83
C LEU A 108 -15.20 -13.27 3.62
N THR A 109 -16.20 -14.07 4.00
CA THR A 109 -17.31 -13.61 4.83
C THR A 109 -17.67 -14.67 5.86
N ASP A 110 -17.91 -14.26 7.11
CA ASP A 110 -18.37 -15.17 8.16
C ASP A 110 -19.89 -15.08 8.39
N ALA A 111 -20.41 -15.94 9.26
CA ALA A 111 -21.84 -15.98 9.59
C ALA A 111 -22.33 -14.73 10.34
N SER A 112 -21.42 -13.90 10.88
CA SER A 112 -21.75 -12.65 11.56
C SER A 112 -21.82 -11.46 10.60
N GLY A 113 -21.57 -11.69 9.30
CA GLY A 113 -21.54 -10.64 8.28
C GLY A 113 -20.21 -9.87 8.23
N ASN A 114 -19.18 -10.34 8.94
CA ASN A 114 -17.85 -9.74 8.83
C ASN A 114 -17.26 -10.07 7.46
N VAL A 115 -16.51 -9.13 6.86
CA VAL A 115 -15.91 -9.32 5.52
C VAL A 115 -14.41 -9.05 5.59
N LEU A 116 -13.58 -9.95 5.07
CA LEU A 116 -12.13 -9.81 5.03
C LEU A 116 -11.58 -9.90 3.61
N VAL A 117 -10.72 -8.95 3.24
CA VAL A 117 -9.73 -9.12 2.18
C VAL A 117 -8.33 -8.93 2.77
N TYR A 118 -7.43 -9.85 2.44
CA TYR A 118 -6.12 -9.98 3.03
C TYR A 118 -5.06 -10.27 1.96
N ASN A 119 -3.98 -9.51 2.01
CA ASN A 119 -2.77 -9.72 1.24
C ASN A 119 -1.60 -9.82 2.20
N GLY A 120 -1.20 -11.04 2.56
CA GLY A 120 -0.13 -11.27 3.51
C GLY A 120 0.10 -12.74 3.80
N GLU A 121 1.06 -13.00 4.68
CA GLU A 121 1.42 -14.33 5.15
C GLU A 121 1.75 -14.24 6.64
N ILE A 122 1.25 -15.21 7.41
CA ILE A 122 1.47 -15.26 8.86
C ILE A 122 2.54 -16.31 9.14
N PHE A 123 3.75 -15.86 9.51
CA PHE A 123 4.87 -16.74 9.85
C PHE A 123 4.94 -17.04 11.35
N GLY A 124 4.27 -16.26 12.20
CA GLY A 124 4.18 -16.53 13.63
C GLY A 124 3.51 -15.41 14.41
N GLY A 125 3.67 -15.45 15.73
CA GLY A 125 3.05 -14.52 16.68
C GLY A 125 1.57 -14.81 16.97
N LEU A 126 0.90 -15.53 16.05
CA LEU A 126 -0.38 -16.19 16.26
C LEU A 126 -0.20 -17.71 16.13
N HIS A 127 -1.09 -18.48 16.77
CA HIS A 127 -1.04 -19.94 16.76
C HIS A 127 -1.86 -20.50 15.58
N LEU A 128 -1.25 -20.58 14.40
CA LEU A 128 -1.84 -21.23 13.22
C LEU A 128 -1.43 -22.69 13.12
N ALA A 129 -2.36 -23.56 12.71
CA ALA A 129 -2.02 -24.91 12.25
C ALA A 129 -1.32 -24.85 10.88
N SER A 130 -0.50 -25.86 10.58
CA SER A 130 0.35 -25.87 9.38
C SER A 130 -0.42 -25.90 8.06
N ASP A 131 -1.61 -26.47 8.07
CA ASP A 131 -2.49 -26.72 6.92
C ASP A 131 -3.58 -25.65 6.73
N CYS A 132 -3.73 -24.72 7.68
CA CYS A 132 -4.64 -23.60 7.58
C CYS A 132 -4.20 -22.60 6.50
N ASN A 133 -5.17 -21.99 5.83
CA ASN A 133 -4.95 -20.77 5.08
C ASN A 133 -4.89 -19.57 6.04
N ASP A 134 -3.91 -18.69 5.84
CA ASP A 134 -3.67 -17.54 6.72
C ASP A 134 -4.86 -16.56 6.77
N ALA A 135 -5.56 -16.35 5.65
CA ALA A 135 -6.70 -15.45 5.56
C ALA A 135 -7.95 -16.02 6.27
N GLU A 136 -8.22 -17.32 6.11
CA GLU A 136 -9.32 -17.99 6.82
C GLU A 136 -9.11 -17.95 8.33
N PHE A 137 -7.91 -18.31 8.78
CA PHE A 137 -7.52 -18.21 10.18
C PHE A 137 -7.67 -16.79 10.71
N LEU A 138 -7.21 -15.80 9.94
CA LEU A 138 -7.27 -14.40 10.35
C LEU A 138 -8.71 -13.94 10.49
N LEU A 139 -9.61 -14.25 9.55
CA LEU A 139 -11.04 -13.92 9.63
C LEU A 139 -11.65 -14.47 10.91
N GLN A 140 -11.41 -15.75 11.23
CA GLN A 140 -11.90 -16.35 12.47
C GLN A 140 -11.35 -15.60 13.69
N THR A 141 -10.04 -15.34 13.72
CA THR A 141 -9.37 -14.70 14.86
C THR A 141 -9.89 -13.28 15.11
N VAL A 142 -10.04 -12.47 14.06
CA VAL A 142 -10.58 -11.09 14.20
C VAL A 142 -12.08 -11.05 14.40
N GLY A 143 -12.81 -12.09 13.98
CA GLY A 143 -14.25 -12.27 14.26
C GLY A 143 -14.54 -12.51 15.74
N GLU A 144 -13.58 -13.06 16.49
CA GLU A 144 -13.70 -13.31 17.93
C GLU A 144 -13.35 -12.08 18.81
N CYS A 145 -12.78 -11.01 18.23
CA CYS A 145 -12.35 -9.80 18.93
C CYS A 145 -13.52 -8.95 19.49
N CYS A 146 -13.21 -8.01 20.39
CA CYS A 146 -14.21 -7.07 20.90
C CYS A 146 -14.78 -6.17 19.80
N SER A 147 -16.04 -5.79 19.95
CA SER A 147 -16.78 -4.82 19.13
C SER A 147 -17.21 -3.57 19.91
N CYS A 148 -16.75 -3.41 21.15
CA CYS A 148 -17.15 -2.38 22.11
C CYS A 148 -16.63 -0.96 21.82
N GLY A 149 -15.67 -0.78 20.91
CA GLY A 149 -15.10 0.53 20.56
C GLY A 149 -14.19 1.17 21.62
N SER A 150 -14.13 0.63 22.84
CA SER A 150 -13.34 1.13 23.98
C SER A 150 -12.01 0.39 24.21
N CYS A 151 -11.57 -0.44 23.27
CA CYS A 151 -10.35 -1.23 23.40
C CYS A 151 -9.08 -0.38 23.21
N ALA A 152 -8.49 0.11 24.30
CA ALA A 152 -7.21 0.80 24.26
C ALA A 152 -5.98 -0.12 24.43
N THR A 153 -6.21 -1.39 24.79
CA THR A 153 -5.16 -2.37 25.11
C THR A 153 -5.35 -3.68 24.33
N ASP A 154 -4.40 -4.60 24.43
CA ASP A 154 -4.48 -5.94 23.81
C ASP A 154 -5.76 -6.69 24.17
N ARG A 155 -6.33 -6.46 25.36
CA ARG A 155 -7.54 -7.11 25.83
C ARG A 155 -8.55 -6.09 26.34
N CYS A 156 -9.76 -6.17 25.84
CA CYS A 156 -10.90 -5.41 26.32
C CYS A 156 -11.17 -5.70 27.79
N VAL A 157 -11.24 -4.65 28.61
CA VAL A 157 -11.58 -4.78 30.04
C VAL A 157 -13.05 -5.17 30.23
N GLU A 158 -13.95 -4.70 29.36
CA GLU A 158 -15.41 -4.91 29.50
C GLU A 158 -15.83 -6.33 29.16
N CYS A 159 -15.35 -6.89 28.04
CA CYS A 159 -15.78 -8.21 27.58
C CYS A 159 -14.67 -9.28 27.65
N GLY A 160 -13.45 -8.92 28.05
CA GLY A 160 -12.31 -9.84 28.20
C GLY A 160 -11.69 -10.34 26.88
N LYS A 161 -12.27 -9.99 25.73
CA LYS A 161 -11.81 -10.39 24.38
C LYS A 161 -10.60 -9.58 23.91
N SER A 162 -9.84 -10.14 22.99
CA SER A 162 -8.73 -9.43 22.33
C SER A 162 -9.23 -8.23 21.51
N SER A 163 -8.38 -7.23 21.33
CA SER A 163 -8.61 -6.14 20.38
C SER A 163 -8.09 -6.49 19.00
N ILE A 164 -8.70 -5.93 17.95
CA ILE A 164 -8.23 -6.12 16.57
C ILE A 164 -6.80 -5.57 16.41
N ALA A 165 -6.51 -4.42 17.01
CA ALA A 165 -5.18 -3.84 17.01
C ALA A 165 -4.13 -4.77 17.67
N GLY A 166 -4.48 -5.43 18.77
CA GLY A 166 -3.62 -6.42 19.44
C GLY A 166 -3.34 -7.64 18.56
N VAL A 167 -4.37 -8.19 17.90
CA VAL A 167 -4.19 -9.31 16.96
C VAL A 167 -3.27 -8.91 15.80
N LEU A 168 -3.51 -7.76 15.16
CA LEU A 168 -2.68 -7.29 14.04
C LEU A 168 -1.24 -6.96 14.47
N SER A 169 -1.06 -6.47 15.69
CA SER A 169 0.26 -6.19 16.28
C SER A 169 1.07 -7.47 16.54
N ALA A 170 0.39 -8.57 16.84
CA ALA A 170 1.03 -9.85 17.11
C ALA A 170 1.53 -10.56 15.85
N ILE A 171 0.99 -10.24 14.67
CA ILE A 171 1.36 -10.92 13.42
C ILE A 171 2.85 -10.73 13.11
N LYS A 172 3.57 -11.85 13.06
CA LYS A 172 4.93 -11.92 12.50
C LYS A 172 4.85 -12.35 11.05
N GLY A 173 4.88 -11.39 10.14
CA GLY A 173 4.78 -11.62 8.71
C GLY A 173 4.37 -10.34 7.98
N PRO A 174 4.50 -10.28 6.65
CA PRO A 174 4.07 -9.14 5.87
C PRO A 174 2.54 -9.15 5.70
N TRP A 175 1.88 -8.00 5.82
CA TRP A 175 0.43 -7.95 5.65
C TRP A 175 -0.09 -6.59 5.22
N ALA A 176 -1.16 -6.61 4.43
CA ALA A 176 -2.11 -5.54 4.22
C ALA A 176 -3.53 -6.12 4.36
N ILE A 177 -4.41 -5.41 5.05
CA ILE A 177 -5.74 -5.88 5.42
C ILE A 177 -6.80 -4.83 5.14
N ILE A 178 -7.99 -5.29 4.76
CA ILE A 178 -9.23 -4.52 4.82
C ILE A 178 -10.31 -5.46 5.39
N TYR A 179 -10.88 -5.09 6.53
CA TYR A 179 -11.78 -5.92 7.32
C TYR A 179 -13.00 -5.12 7.80
N TRP A 180 -14.20 -5.58 7.46
CA TRP A 180 -15.45 -5.06 8.00
C TRP A 180 -15.86 -5.87 9.22
N GLN A 181 -15.92 -5.21 10.38
CA GLN A 181 -16.52 -5.77 11.58
C GLN A 181 -17.99 -5.32 11.65
N ASP A 182 -18.90 -6.25 11.36
CA ASP A 182 -20.31 -5.94 11.21
C ASP A 182 -20.90 -5.44 12.53
N SER A 183 -20.74 -6.22 13.60
CA SER A 183 -21.29 -5.94 14.94
C SER A 183 -21.03 -4.53 15.49
N SER A 184 -19.91 -3.90 15.13
CA SER A 184 -19.54 -2.54 15.56
C SER A 184 -19.63 -1.50 14.45
N ARG A 185 -20.07 -1.88 13.24
CA ARG A 185 -20.06 -1.05 12.02
C ARG A 185 -18.72 -0.38 11.77
N THR A 186 -17.63 -1.12 11.98
CA THR A 186 -16.27 -0.57 11.93
C THR A 186 -15.47 -1.24 10.82
N LEU A 187 -14.98 -0.42 9.90
CA LEU A 187 -14.03 -0.82 8.87
C LEU A 187 -12.61 -0.70 9.42
N TRP A 188 -11.86 -1.78 9.48
CA TRP A 188 -10.46 -1.84 9.84
C TRP A 188 -9.60 -2.01 8.60
N PHE A 189 -8.50 -1.27 8.49
CA PHE A 189 -7.59 -1.39 7.36
C PHE A 189 -6.18 -0.98 7.77
N GLY A 190 -5.20 -1.36 6.97
CA GLY A 190 -3.82 -0.99 7.24
C GLY A 190 -2.83 -2.00 6.70
N ARG A 191 -1.60 -1.84 7.15
CA ARG A 191 -0.46 -2.65 6.72
C ARG A 191 0.61 -2.71 7.80
N ASP A 192 1.44 -3.74 7.70
CA ASP A 192 2.48 -4.03 8.67
C ASP A 192 3.51 -2.90 8.83
N ALA A 193 4.16 -2.84 9.99
CA ALA A 193 5.10 -1.78 10.38
C ALA A 193 6.29 -1.57 9.42
N PHE A 194 6.62 -2.56 8.59
CA PHE A 194 7.68 -2.46 7.59
C PHE A 194 7.15 -2.11 6.19
N GLY A 195 5.83 -2.09 6.01
CA GLY A 195 5.17 -1.80 4.75
C GLY A 195 5.48 -2.79 3.64
N ARG A 196 5.65 -4.07 3.96
CA ARG A 196 6.07 -5.12 3.00
C ARG A 196 4.98 -5.51 2.01
N ARG A 197 3.73 -5.13 2.27
CA ARG A 197 2.61 -5.24 1.33
C ARG A 197 2.07 -3.84 1.05
N SER A 198 1.98 -3.49 -0.23
CA SER A 198 1.43 -2.20 -0.65
C SER A 198 -0.06 -2.11 -0.34
N LEU A 199 -0.46 -0.93 0.10
CA LEU A 199 -1.85 -0.51 0.19
C LEU A 199 -1.87 0.98 -0.10
N LEU A 200 -2.50 1.34 -1.21
CA LEU A 200 -2.73 2.70 -1.65
C LEU A 200 -4.06 3.19 -1.09
N VAL A 201 -4.17 4.50 -0.92
CA VAL A 201 -5.37 5.17 -0.45
C VAL A 201 -5.69 6.37 -1.35
N HIS A 202 -6.97 6.50 -1.70
CA HIS A 202 -7.53 7.77 -2.14
C HIS A 202 -8.46 8.26 -1.02
N TRP A 203 -8.10 9.39 -0.43
CA TRP A 203 -8.94 10.07 0.55
C TRP A 203 -9.99 10.92 -0.17
N PRO A 204 -11.23 11.01 0.32
CA PRO A 204 -12.25 11.85 -0.30
C PRO A 204 -11.80 13.30 -0.49
N THR A 205 -12.12 13.83 -1.65
CA THR A 205 -11.86 15.20 -2.08
C THR A 205 -13.17 15.93 -2.37
N VAL A 206 -13.09 17.22 -2.72
CA VAL A 206 -14.28 17.98 -3.15
C VAL A 206 -14.86 17.45 -4.45
N ASP A 207 -13.98 17.00 -5.36
CA ASP A 207 -14.36 16.58 -6.71
C ASP A 207 -14.66 15.08 -6.82
N ASP A 208 -14.15 14.28 -5.88
CA ASP A 208 -14.42 12.85 -5.73
C ASP A 208 -14.61 12.49 -4.25
N SER A 209 -15.85 12.25 -3.84
CA SER A 209 -16.19 11.89 -2.46
C SER A 209 -15.90 10.42 -2.10
N THR A 210 -15.40 9.63 -3.04
CA THR A 210 -15.14 8.21 -2.85
C THR A 210 -13.93 8.01 -1.93
N PHE A 211 -14.01 7.07 -0.99
CA PHE A 211 -12.84 6.61 -0.26
C PHE A 211 -12.41 5.26 -0.84
N LEU A 212 -11.15 5.17 -1.28
CA LEU A 212 -10.62 3.97 -1.93
C LEU A 212 -9.40 3.44 -1.21
N LEU A 213 -9.31 2.13 -1.14
CA LEU A 213 -8.10 1.41 -0.78
C LEU A 213 -7.79 0.41 -1.88
N SER A 214 -6.53 0.30 -2.28
CA SER A 214 -6.12 -0.71 -3.27
C SER A 214 -4.67 -1.10 -3.13
N SER A 215 -4.35 -2.38 -3.24
CA SER A 215 -2.96 -2.86 -3.31
C SER A 215 -2.23 -2.51 -4.62
N VAL A 216 -2.94 -1.94 -5.59
CA VAL A 216 -2.41 -1.56 -6.90
C VAL A 216 -3.19 -0.40 -7.51
N SER A 217 -2.49 0.52 -8.15
CA SER A 217 -3.11 1.55 -8.98
C SER A 217 -3.37 0.99 -10.37
N PRO A 218 -4.56 1.18 -10.96
CA PRO A 218 -4.78 0.98 -12.38
C PRO A 218 -3.81 1.84 -13.19
N VAL A 219 -3.35 1.32 -14.34
CA VAL A 219 -2.47 2.09 -15.22
C VAL A 219 -3.31 3.19 -15.85
N SER A 220 -3.03 4.45 -15.52
CA SER A 220 -3.61 5.58 -16.24
C SER A 220 -3.20 5.45 -17.71
N PRO A 221 -4.13 5.56 -18.69
CA PRO A 221 -3.74 5.76 -20.06
C PRO A 221 -2.89 7.03 -20.07
N VAL A 222 -1.61 6.90 -20.42
CA VAL A 222 -0.62 7.97 -20.47
C VAL A 222 -1.30 9.25 -20.96
N GLN A 223 -1.66 10.15 -20.05
CA GLN A 223 -1.76 11.54 -20.42
C GLN A 223 -0.34 11.86 -20.84
N GLN A 224 -0.16 12.11 -22.13
CA GLN A 224 1.02 12.82 -22.59
C GLN A 224 1.04 14.08 -21.76
N ALA A 225 1.81 14.07 -20.67
CA ALA A 225 2.07 15.25 -19.89
C ALA A 225 2.63 16.23 -20.92
N SER A 226 1.85 17.23 -21.29
CA SER A 226 2.39 18.36 -22.02
C SER A 226 3.53 18.87 -21.15
N GLU A 227 4.74 18.86 -21.68
CA GLU A 227 5.99 19.29 -21.02
C GLU A 227 6.00 20.79 -20.68
N TYR A 228 4.83 21.41 -20.51
CA TYR A 228 4.57 22.82 -20.31
C TYR A 228 3.36 22.99 -19.37
N GLU A 229 3.47 22.60 -18.10
CA GLU A 229 2.59 23.19 -17.08
C GLU A 229 3.38 24.15 -16.21
N ASP A 230 2.96 25.41 -16.29
CA ASP A 230 3.45 26.58 -15.58
C ASP A 230 3.52 26.34 -14.07
N HIS A 231 4.62 26.78 -13.48
CA HIS A 231 4.82 26.87 -12.04
C HIS A 231 3.84 27.87 -11.42
N ASN A 232 2.63 27.42 -11.09
CA ASN A 232 1.71 28.19 -10.27
C ASN A 232 1.27 27.40 -9.03
N GLY A 233 2.26 27.03 -8.20
CA GLY A 233 2.20 26.95 -6.73
C GLY A 233 1.08 26.19 -6.00
N ILE A 234 0.13 25.58 -6.69
CA ILE A 234 -0.96 24.78 -6.11
C ILE A 234 -0.74 23.36 -6.62
N GLY A 235 0.12 22.61 -5.92
CA GLY A 235 0.41 21.23 -6.28
C GLY A 235 -0.88 20.41 -6.23
N CYS A 236 -1.30 19.87 -7.37
CA CYS A 236 -2.37 18.89 -7.43
C CYS A 236 -1.86 17.61 -6.78
N LEU A 237 -2.58 17.07 -5.79
CA LEU A 237 -2.17 15.82 -5.15
C LEU A 237 -2.39 14.65 -6.11
N SER A 238 -1.44 13.72 -6.17
CA SER A 238 -1.65 12.45 -6.89
C SER A 238 -2.90 11.75 -6.37
N TYR A 239 -3.66 11.12 -7.26
CA TYR A 239 -4.90 10.43 -6.89
C TYR A 239 -4.69 9.32 -5.86
N TRP A 240 -3.58 8.60 -6.00
CA TRP A 240 -3.19 7.55 -5.07
C TRP A 240 -2.04 8.01 -4.19
N GLU A 241 -2.26 7.95 -2.88
CA GLU A 241 -1.20 8.05 -1.88
C GLU A 241 -0.86 6.63 -1.39
N GLU A 242 0.41 6.35 -1.10
CA GLU A 242 0.76 5.12 -0.37
C GLU A 242 0.28 5.27 1.07
N LEU A 243 -0.58 4.36 1.55
CA LEU A 243 -1.07 4.41 2.93
C LEU A 243 0.13 4.25 3.88
N PRO A 244 0.32 5.16 4.85
CA PRO A 244 1.38 5.00 5.84
C PRO A 244 1.24 3.68 6.63
N CYS A 245 2.36 3.15 7.11
CA CYS A 245 2.35 1.91 7.88
C CYS A 245 1.59 2.13 9.19
N GLY A 246 0.67 1.22 9.53
CA GLY A 246 -0.26 1.49 10.62
C GLY A 246 -1.50 0.62 10.60
N ILE A 247 -2.23 0.69 11.70
CA ILE A 247 -3.56 0.10 11.86
C ILE A 247 -4.55 1.26 11.93
N TYR A 248 -5.55 1.24 11.06
CA TYR A 248 -6.56 2.27 10.93
C TYR A 248 -7.95 1.66 11.13
N SER A 249 -8.88 2.47 11.62
CA SER A 249 -10.29 2.12 11.64
C SER A 249 -11.17 3.29 11.22
N VAL A 250 -12.29 3.02 10.58
CA VAL A 250 -13.39 3.95 10.35
C VAL A 250 -14.63 3.39 11.03
N HIS A 251 -15.06 4.03 12.11
CA HIS A 251 -16.34 3.71 12.74
C HIS A 251 -17.46 4.47 12.03
N VAL A 252 -18.45 3.75 11.51
CA VAL A 252 -19.55 4.32 10.73
C VAL A 252 -20.77 4.52 11.63
N ASP A 253 -21.24 5.76 11.73
CA ASP A 253 -22.42 6.13 12.50
C ASP A 253 -23.35 7.07 11.71
N ALA A 254 -24.60 7.18 12.15
CA ALA A 254 -25.56 8.13 11.62
C ALA A 254 -25.24 9.55 12.10
N SER A 255 -25.22 10.51 11.18
CA SER A 255 -25.07 11.92 11.54
C SER A 255 -26.31 12.41 12.30
N LYS A 256 -26.10 12.85 13.55
CA LYS A 256 -27.17 13.35 14.44
C LYS A 256 -27.96 14.53 13.89
N THR A 257 -27.42 15.25 12.90
CA THR A 257 -27.99 16.51 12.41
C THR A 257 -28.44 16.50 10.96
N SER A 258 -28.09 15.48 10.17
CA SER A 258 -28.13 15.65 8.71
C SER A 258 -28.43 14.39 7.89
N GLY A 259 -28.80 13.28 8.52
CA GLY A 259 -29.41 12.14 7.83
C GLY A 259 -28.46 11.32 6.93
N TYR A 260 -27.18 11.67 6.87
CA TYR A 260 -26.15 10.90 6.15
C TYR A 260 -25.25 10.11 7.12
N LEU A 261 -24.52 9.14 6.59
CA LEU A 261 -23.54 8.36 7.34
C LEU A 261 -22.19 9.08 7.41
N VAL A 262 -21.57 9.05 8.59
CA VAL A 262 -20.24 9.62 8.86
C VAL A 262 -19.31 8.52 9.32
N GLY A 263 -18.07 8.56 8.84
CA GLY A 263 -17.01 7.66 9.26
C GLY A 263 -15.85 8.44 9.87
N GLU A 264 -15.58 8.26 11.16
CA GLU A 264 -14.41 8.88 11.81
C GLU A 264 -13.18 7.98 11.65
N VAL A 265 -12.12 8.48 11.00
CA VAL A 265 -10.85 7.75 10.89
C VAL A 265 -10.11 7.80 12.24
N LYS A 266 -9.57 6.67 12.67
CA LYS A 266 -8.68 6.56 13.85
C LYS A 266 -7.45 5.75 13.51
N ILE A 267 -6.31 6.19 14.04
CA ILE A 267 -5.03 5.48 13.98
C ILE A 267 -4.84 4.76 15.31
N HIS A 268 -4.45 3.50 15.26
CA HIS A 268 -4.19 2.66 16.43
C HIS A 268 -2.69 2.41 16.55
N GLU A 269 -2.18 2.50 17.77
CA GLU A 269 -0.80 2.13 18.07
C GLU A 269 -0.62 0.61 18.03
N TYR A 270 0.58 0.17 17.67
CA TYR A 270 0.97 -1.21 17.85
C TYR A 270 1.12 -1.51 19.32
N THR A 271 0.81 -2.74 19.74
CA THR A 271 1.01 -3.12 21.16
C THR A 271 2.47 -3.43 21.47
N ASN A 272 3.28 -3.68 20.44
CA ASN A 272 4.73 -3.78 20.56
C ASN A 272 5.39 -2.40 20.44
N SER A 273 6.08 -1.95 21.50
CA SER A 273 6.76 -0.66 21.55
C SER A 273 7.83 -0.48 20.46
N MET A 274 8.56 -1.53 20.10
CA MET A 274 9.56 -1.46 19.03
C MET A 274 8.92 -1.21 17.66
N LEU A 275 7.71 -1.73 17.42
CA LEU A 275 6.98 -1.45 16.18
C LEU A 275 6.49 0.00 16.13
N ASN A 276 6.06 0.56 17.26
CA ASN A 276 5.70 1.97 17.34
C ASN A 276 6.90 2.88 17.08
N GLU A 277 8.06 2.57 17.66
CA GLU A 277 9.31 3.28 17.38
C GLU A 277 9.67 3.20 15.90
N LEU A 278 9.56 2.02 15.29
CA LEU A 278 9.88 1.80 13.87
C LEU A 278 9.01 2.63 12.90
N ILE A 279 7.72 2.81 13.22
CA ILE A 279 6.80 3.57 12.37
C ILE A 279 7.00 5.07 12.54
N LYS A 280 7.30 5.51 13.77
CA LYS A 280 7.62 6.90 14.09
C LYS A 280 9.05 7.28 13.68
N TRP A 281 9.89 6.31 13.30
CA TRP A 281 11.26 6.57 12.89
C TRP A 281 11.30 7.39 11.61
N GLU A 282 11.75 8.63 11.75
CA GLU A 282 11.99 9.55 10.64
C GLU A 282 13.07 8.96 9.72
N ARG A 283 12.65 8.62 8.50
CA ARG A 283 13.56 8.18 7.44
C ARG A 283 14.01 9.42 6.71
N ILE A 284 15.32 9.58 6.57
CA ILE A 284 15.89 10.61 5.68
C ILE A 284 15.38 10.30 4.28
N SER A 285 14.42 11.08 3.79
CA SER A 285 13.91 10.93 2.44
C SER A 285 14.99 11.41 1.48
N VAL A 286 15.60 10.45 0.77
CA VAL A 286 16.55 10.76 -0.29
C VAL A 286 15.85 10.50 -1.62
N GLU A 287 15.05 11.47 -2.04
CA GLU A 287 14.46 11.48 -3.38
C GLU A 287 15.47 12.06 -4.38
N PRO A 288 15.65 11.44 -5.56
CA PRO A 288 16.35 12.09 -6.67
C PRO A 288 15.54 13.32 -7.08
N SER A 289 16.16 14.49 -7.20
CA SER A 289 15.43 15.66 -7.69
C SER A 289 15.06 15.46 -9.16
N SER A 290 13.95 16.06 -9.60
CA SER A 290 13.58 16.06 -11.02
C SER A 290 14.70 16.65 -11.89
N GLU A 291 15.37 17.69 -11.40
CA GLU A 291 16.52 18.33 -12.04
C GLU A 291 17.71 17.37 -12.22
N ASP A 292 17.97 16.49 -11.25
CA ASP A 292 19.01 15.45 -11.32
C ASP A 292 18.70 14.44 -12.45
N LEU A 293 17.42 14.07 -12.61
CA LEU A 293 16.94 13.14 -13.63
C LEU A 293 17.02 13.75 -15.04
N HIS A 294 16.60 15.01 -15.21
CA HIS A 294 16.67 15.73 -16.49
C HIS A 294 18.11 16.00 -16.94
N THR A 295 18.99 16.41 -16.02
CA THR A 295 20.41 16.66 -16.30
C THR A 295 21.12 15.39 -16.78
N PHE A 296 20.71 14.21 -16.28
CA PHE A 296 21.28 12.93 -16.68
C PHE A 296 20.77 12.43 -18.03
N CYS A 297 19.47 12.56 -18.31
CA CYS A 297 18.90 12.26 -19.63
C CYS A 297 19.60 13.08 -20.73
N HIS A 298 19.89 14.36 -20.46
CA HIS A 298 20.58 15.23 -21.41
C HIS A 298 22.04 14.81 -21.68
N LYS A 299 22.76 14.31 -20.67
CA LYS A 299 24.13 13.76 -20.83
C LYS A 299 24.17 12.46 -21.62
N LEU A 300 23.15 11.60 -21.50
CA LEU A 300 23.04 10.36 -22.26
C LEU A 300 22.77 10.61 -23.75
N SER A 301 21.90 11.57 -24.07
CA SER A 301 21.64 12.00 -25.46
C SER A 301 22.90 12.57 -26.12
N LEU A 302 23.68 13.40 -25.41
CA LEU A 302 24.96 13.91 -25.91
C LEU A 302 26.01 12.80 -26.11
N GLY A 303 26.07 11.81 -25.21
CA GLY A 303 27.03 10.71 -25.28
C GLY A 303 26.80 9.73 -26.42
N GLN A 304 25.55 9.61 -26.92
CA GLN A 304 25.23 8.80 -28.11
C GLN A 304 25.60 9.51 -29.42
N HIS A 305 25.48 10.84 -29.48
CA HIS A 305 25.89 11.62 -30.66
C HIS A 305 27.41 11.75 -30.81
N ALA A 306 28.18 11.64 -29.73
CA ALA A 306 29.64 11.73 -29.78
C ALA A 306 30.36 10.47 -30.32
N LYS A 307 29.64 9.39 -30.66
CA LYS A 307 30.23 8.15 -31.19
C LYS A 307 30.09 7.95 -32.71
N HIS A 308 29.57 8.93 -33.44
CA HIS A 308 29.55 8.90 -34.91
C HIS A 308 30.44 10.00 -35.49
N GLN A 309 31.74 9.78 -35.49
CA GLN A 309 32.67 10.50 -36.35
C GLN A 309 33.64 9.49 -36.98
N PRO A 310 33.78 9.44 -38.32
CA PRO A 310 34.55 8.41 -38.98
C PRO A 310 36.03 8.80 -39.02
N SER A 311 36.88 8.11 -38.28
CA SER A 311 38.31 8.06 -38.59
C SER A 311 38.68 6.65 -39.05
N SER A 312 39.16 6.62 -40.29
CA SER A 312 39.63 5.46 -41.01
C SER A 312 40.93 4.95 -40.39
N GLU A 313 40.95 3.71 -39.90
CA GLU A 313 42.07 2.77 -40.03
C GLU A 313 41.63 1.38 -39.59
N ALA A 314 41.86 0.40 -40.47
CA ALA A 314 41.34 -0.96 -40.37
C ALA A 314 42.32 -1.88 -39.61
N VAL A 315 41.81 -2.63 -38.62
CA VAL A 315 42.24 -4.00 -38.30
C VAL A 315 41.03 -4.78 -37.76
N PRO A 316 40.65 -5.95 -38.32
CA PRO A 316 39.50 -6.70 -37.85
C PRO A 316 39.91 -7.68 -36.76
N ASN A 317 39.23 -7.66 -35.61
CA ASN A 317 39.20 -8.83 -34.72
C ASN A 317 37.78 -9.10 -34.24
N LYS A 318 37.34 -10.32 -34.59
CA LYS A 318 36.06 -10.95 -34.28
C LYS A 318 35.97 -11.24 -32.78
N THR A 319 34.90 -10.78 -32.13
CA THR A 319 34.01 -11.64 -31.33
C THR A 319 32.72 -10.88 -31.04
N GLY A 320 31.63 -11.30 -31.68
CA GLY A 320 30.31 -10.76 -31.43
C GLY A 320 29.77 -11.25 -30.09
N SER A 321 29.52 -10.31 -29.19
CA SER A 321 28.53 -10.46 -28.13
C SER A 321 27.53 -9.33 -28.33
N ILE A 322 26.46 -9.63 -29.06
CA ILE A 322 25.33 -8.72 -29.20
C ILE A 322 24.55 -8.83 -27.88
N GLN A 323 24.95 -8.03 -26.88
CA GLN A 323 24.09 -7.75 -25.74
C GLN A 323 22.92 -6.91 -26.28
N PRO A 324 21.66 -7.33 -26.12
CA PRO A 324 20.53 -6.52 -26.57
C PRO A 324 20.55 -5.19 -25.81
N ALA A 325 20.50 -4.08 -26.56
CA ALA A 325 20.48 -2.75 -25.97
C ALA A 325 19.25 -2.60 -25.08
N ILE A 326 19.47 -2.25 -23.81
CA ILE A 326 18.39 -2.02 -22.84
C ILE A 326 17.50 -0.88 -23.37
N PRO A 327 16.16 -1.03 -23.40
CA PRO A 327 15.26 0.05 -23.81
C PRO A 327 15.51 1.33 -23.01
N MET A 328 15.48 2.50 -23.66
CA MET A 328 15.80 3.80 -23.03
C MET A 328 15.04 4.07 -21.71
N PRO A 329 13.73 3.76 -21.58
CA PRO A 329 13.01 3.92 -20.30
C PRO A 329 13.54 3.02 -19.18
N ALA A 330 13.91 1.78 -19.51
CA ALA A 330 14.49 0.85 -18.55
C ALA A 330 15.90 1.30 -18.11
N HIS A 331 16.65 1.94 -19.01
CA HIS A 331 17.95 2.52 -18.67
C HIS A 331 17.81 3.73 -17.72
N ILE A 332 16.85 4.61 -17.97
CA ILE A 332 16.53 5.74 -17.09
C ILE A 332 16.14 5.24 -15.70
N LEU A 333 15.23 4.28 -15.62
CA LEU A 333 14.80 3.67 -14.36
C LEU A 333 15.98 3.03 -13.61
N LEU A 334 16.80 2.23 -14.29
CA LEU A 334 17.95 1.55 -13.67
C LEU A 334 18.95 2.56 -13.08
N ASN A 335 19.20 3.66 -13.77
CA ASN A 335 20.10 4.71 -13.28
C ASN A 335 19.50 5.47 -12.09
N ALA A 336 18.20 5.81 -12.14
CA ALA A 336 17.50 6.44 -11.02
C ALA A 336 17.54 5.55 -9.77
N LEU A 337 17.33 4.23 -9.95
CA LEU A 337 17.46 3.25 -8.87
C LEU A 337 18.88 3.16 -8.34
N LYS A 338 19.90 3.14 -9.22
CA LYS A 338 21.30 3.11 -8.80
C LYS A 338 21.65 4.33 -7.94
N GLU A 339 21.26 5.52 -8.36
CA GLU A 339 21.50 6.76 -7.62
C GLU A 339 20.78 6.75 -6.27
N SER A 340 19.51 6.32 -6.28
CA SER A 340 18.69 6.16 -5.09
C SER A 340 19.34 5.22 -4.06
N VAL A 341 19.89 4.08 -4.51
CA VAL A 341 20.62 3.13 -3.66
C VAL A 341 21.93 3.73 -3.16
N LEU A 342 22.73 4.34 -4.05
CA LEU A 342 24.02 4.95 -3.71
C LEU A 342 23.89 6.00 -2.61
N ARG A 343 22.91 6.90 -2.72
CA ARG A 343 22.71 7.94 -1.71
C ARG A 343 22.29 7.35 -0.36
N ARG A 344 21.41 6.34 -0.36
CA ARG A 344 20.97 5.66 0.88
C ARG A 344 22.11 4.90 1.57
N THR A 345 23.05 4.33 0.81
CA THR A 345 24.19 3.60 1.39
C THR A 345 25.31 4.53 1.85
N SER A 346 25.61 5.60 1.10
CA SER A 346 26.71 6.52 1.39
C SER A 346 26.40 7.59 2.44
N MET A 347 25.13 8.02 2.57
CA MET A 347 24.74 9.12 3.46
C MET A 347 24.32 8.69 4.87
N TYR A 348 24.20 7.39 5.17
CA TYR A 348 23.71 6.94 6.48
C TYR A 348 24.84 6.76 7.50
N THR A 349 24.69 7.36 8.69
CA THR A 349 25.67 7.40 9.79
C THR A 349 26.09 6.03 10.33
N VAL A 350 25.26 4.99 10.14
CA VAL A 350 25.63 3.59 10.44
C VAL A 350 26.90 3.18 9.67
N TYR A 351 27.07 3.68 8.45
CA TYR A 351 28.27 3.47 7.64
C TYR A 351 29.47 4.27 8.15
N GLN A 352 29.25 5.49 8.67
CA GLN A 352 30.32 6.34 9.20
C GLN A 352 30.84 5.88 10.58
N ALA A 353 30.01 5.20 11.38
CA ALA A 353 30.44 4.62 12.65
C ALA A 353 31.40 3.43 12.46
N VAL A 354 31.21 2.63 11.39
CA VAL A 354 32.09 1.50 11.03
C VAL A 354 33.47 1.97 10.53
N ILE A 355 33.53 3.12 9.86
CA ILE A 355 34.78 3.73 9.37
C ILE A 355 35.63 4.30 10.53
N SER A 356 35.02 4.60 11.68
CA SER A 356 35.68 5.27 12.82
C SER A 356 36.49 4.33 13.75
N GLY A 357 36.79 3.10 13.32
CA GLY A 357 37.83 2.27 13.93
C GLY A 357 37.46 1.45 15.18
N ILE A 358 36.19 1.40 15.60
CA ILE A 358 35.75 0.44 16.62
C ILE A 358 35.51 -0.91 15.93
N ARG A 359 36.53 -1.79 15.94
CA ARG A 359 36.38 -3.19 15.51
C ARG A 359 35.38 -3.91 16.41
N GLN A 360 34.11 -3.91 16.02
CA GLN A 360 33.22 -5.02 16.32
C GLN A 360 33.03 -5.85 15.04
N GLU A 361 32.72 -7.12 15.25
CA GLU A 361 32.77 -8.22 14.29
C GLU A 361 32.18 -7.90 12.91
N LYS A 362 32.60 -8.66 11.90
CA LYS A 362 32.29 -8.50 10.46
C LYS A 362 30.77 -8.62 10.19
N PHE A 363 29.99 -7.62 10.58
CA PHE A 363 28.55 -7.54 10.31
C PHE A 363 28.31 -6.87 8.97
N PHE A 364 27.51 -7.49 8.11
CA PHE A 364 27.00 -6.87 6.90
C PHE A 364 25.91 -5.86 7.32
N PRO A 365 26.09 -4.53 7.13
CA PRO A 365 25.26 -3.53 7.80
C PRO A 365 23.97 -3.20 7.04
N VAL A 366 23.69 -3.86 5.91
CA VAL A 366 22.58 -3.49 5.02
C VAL A 366 21.73 -4.71 4.69
N ALA A 367 20.43 -4.59 4.95
CA ALA A 367 19.41 -5.52 4.48
C ALA A 367 18.53 -4.83 3.44
N ILE A 368 18.18 -5.54 2.36
CA ILE A 368 17.20 -5.08 1.39
C ILE A 368 15.84 -5.65 1.78
N LEU A 369 14.93 -4.75 2.16
CA LEU A 369 13.52 -5.06 2.37
C LEU A 369 12.78 -4.70 1.08
N PHE A 370 12.10 -5.68 0.48
CA PHE A 370 11.42 -5.53 -0.80
C PHE A 370 9.95 -5.94 -0.69
N SER A 371 9.05 -5.06 -1.11
CA SER A 371 7.59 -5.21 -0.99
C SER A 371 6.87 -5.59 -2.29
N GLY A 372 7.59 -5.70 -3.42
CA GLY A 372 7.01 -5.92 -4.76
C GLY A 372 7.15 -4.69 -5.67
N GLY A 373 7.11 -4.91 -6.99
CA GLY A 373 7.17 -3.84 -8.02
C GLY A 373 8.48 -3.77 -8.80
N LEU A 374 9.61 -4.18 -8.23
CA LEU A 374 10.92 -4.22 -8.89
C LEU A 374 11.79 -5.37 -8.38
N ASP A 375 12.33 -6.23 -9.23
CA ASP A 375 13.07 -7.43 -8.78
C ASP A 375 14.13 -7.15 -7.68
N SER A 376 14.04 -7.86 -6.55
CA SER A 376 14.97 -7.71 -5.43
C SER A 376 16.41 -8.08 -5.81
N MET A 377 16.61 -8.94 -6.81
CA MET A 377 17.93 -9.23 -7.38
C MET A 377 18.53 -8.00 -8.05
N ILE A 378 17.71 -7.16 -8.70
CA ILE A 378 18.19 -5.90 -9.30
C ILE A 378 18.66 -4.96 -8.18
N LEU A 379 17.87 -4.80 -7.12
CA LEU A 379 18.27 -3.97 -5.97
C LEU A 379 19.53 -4.51 -5.30
N ALA A 380 19.66 -5.82 -5.13
CA ALA A 380 20.86 -6.45 -4.57
C ALA A 380 22.10 -6.24 -5.44
N ALA A 381 21.96 -6.41 -6.75
CA ALA A 381 23.05 -6.17 -7.70
C ALA A 381 23.45 -4.68 -7.79
N LEU A 382 22.51 -3.75 -7.59
CA LEU A 382 22.81 -2.32 -7.49
C LEU A 382 23.48 -2.00 -6.16
N LEU A 383 23.00 -2.57 -5.05
CA LEU A 383 23.60 -2.40 -3.74
C LEU A 383 25.06 -2.85 -3.74
N ASP A 384 25.35 -4.04 -4.25
CA ASP A 384 26.73 -4.56 -4.35
C ASP A 384 27.68 -3.58 -5.07
N LYS A 385 27.20 -2.93 -6.14
CA LYS A 385 27.97 -1.90 -6.88
C LYS A 385 28.14 -0.58 -6.14
N CYS A 386 27.32 -0.32 -5.12
CA CYS A 386 27.29 0.92 -4.35
C CYS A 386 27.98 0.78 -2.98
N MET A 387 28.39 -0.43 -2.60
CA MET A 387 29.06 -0.73 -1.34
C MET A 387 30.58 -0.64 -1.53
N ASP A 388 31.32 -0.34 -0.45
CA ASP A 388 32.78 -0.37 -0.48
C ASP A 388 33.26 -1.82 -0.73
N PRO A 389 34.24 -2.05 -1.63
CA PRO A 389 34.77 -3.38 -1.93
C PRO A 389 35.30 -4.16 -0.71
N SER A 390 35.59 -3.49 0.41
CA SER A 390 35.94 -4.14 1.67
C SER A 390 34.81 -4.96 2.29
N PHE A 391 33.56 -4.76 1.85
CA PHE A 391 32.38 -5.49 2.28
C PHE A 391 31.86 -6.52 1.27
N SER A 392 32.36 -6.54 0.03
CA SER A 392 32.04 -7.59 -0.94
C SER A 392 32.95 -8.80 -0.70
N SER A 393 32.34 -9.94 -0.37
CA SER A 393 33.05 -11.20 -0.10
C SER A 393 33.38 -11.96 -1.37
#